data_AF-A0A930IUE4-F1
#
_entry.id   AF-A0A930IUE4-F1
#
_cell.length_a   1.000
_cell.length_b   1.000
_cell.length_c   1.000
_cell.angle_alpha   90.00
_cell.angle_beta   90.00
_cell.angle_gamma   90.00
#
_symmetry.space_group_name_H-M   'P 1'
#
loop_
_entity.id
_entity.type
_entity.pdbx_description
1 polymer ?
#
loop_
_entity_poly.entity_id
_entity_poly.type
_entity_poly.pdbx_seq_one_letter_code
_entity_poly.pdbx_strand_id
1 'polypeptide(L)'
;EKISGDLNKDGLEDCVLIIKATRKDGFVKNSFDKVVDRNRRGIIILFTEKDGYKLASKNYNCFSSENEDGGNYFSPELGVIIKDSKLYLHYYHGRYGYWEYCFRYQNSDFMLIGYEASHDRGPVVLFKTSINFLTGVEYDDENINAYNFNADSDDDSEIDEVFKRTVVKLKKKPLMKLSEIEDFDELKY
;
A
#
# COMPACT_ATOMS: atom_id res chain seq x y z
N GLU A 1 -7.38 12.91 -6.35
CA GLU A 1 -8.22 12.58 -5.17
C GLU A 1 -7.84 13.48 -4.00
N LYS A 2 -8.75 13.74 -3.06
CA LYS A 2 -8.47 14.48 -1.81
C LYS A 2 -9.01 13.68 -0.63
N ILE A 3 -8.17 13.46 0.37
CA ILE A 3 -8.47 12.79 1.63
C ILE A 3 -8.16 13.76 2.76
N SER A 4 -8.98 13.78 3.81
CA SER A 4 -8.78 14.64 4.98
C SER A 4 -8.67 13.83 6.26
N GLY A 5 -7.87 14.29 7.22
CA GLY A 5 -7.77 13.71 8.55
C GLY A 5 -6.57 14.24 9.33
N ASP A 6 -6.63 14.20 10.66
CA ASP A 6 -5.56 14.69 11.54
C ASP A 6 -4.35 13.73 11.53
N LEU A 7 -3.25 14.15 10.92
CA LEU A 7 -2.01 13.36 10.77
C LEU A 7 -0.91 13.75 11.78
N ASN A 8 -1.06 14.88 12.48
CA ASN A 8 -0.02 15.43 13.36
C ASN A 8 -0.46 15.57 14.83
N LYS A 9 -1.72 15.24 15.15
CA LYS A 9 -2.37 15.29 16.47
C LYS A 9 -2.60 16.70 17.00
N ASP A 10 -2.76 17.69 16.14
CA ASP A 10 -3.12 19.06 16.56
C ASP A 10 -4.64 19.31 16.60
N GLY A 11 -5.45 18.31 16.22
CA GLY A 11 -6.91 18.39 16.21
C GLY A 11 -7.49 19.08 14.97
N LEU A 12 -6.67 19.45 13.98
CA LEU A 12 -7.10 19.98 12.70
C LEU A 12 -7.10 18.87 11.63
N GLU A 13 -8.03 18.92 10.69
CA GLU A 13 -8.04 17.99 9.56
C GLU A 13 -7.00 18.40 8.52
N ASP A 14 -5.93 17.62 8.40
CA ASP A 14 -4.92 17.78 7.36
C ASP A 14 -5.44 17.30 6.01
N CYS A 15 -4.74 17.67 4.92
CA CYS A 15 -5.14 17.37 3.55
C CYS A 15 -4.09 16.50 2.84
N VAL A 16 -4.53 15.38 2.29
CA VAL A 16 -3.74 14.50 1.44
C VAL A 16 -4.32 14.52 0.02
N LEU A 17 -3.47 14.80 -0.96
CA LEU A 17 -3.84 14.88 -2.37
C LEU A 17 -3.13 13.77 -3.14
N ILE A 18 -3.90 12.95 -3.86
CA ILE A 18 -3.36 12.12 -4.94
C ILE A 18 -3.42 12.91 -6.23
N ILE A 19 -2.25 13.10 -6.81
CA ILE A 19 -2.02 13.87 -8.03
C ILE A 19 -1.58 12.92 -9.15
N LYS A 20 -1.74 13.35 -10.40
CA LYS A 20 -1.29 12.61 -11.57
C LYS A 20 -0.64 13.57 -12.55
N ALA A 21 0.46 13.15 -13.15
CA ALA A 21 1.08 13.94 -14.21
C ALA A 21 0.16 13.97 -15.45
N THR A 22 0.33 14.99 -16.29
CA THR A 22 -0.46 15.17 -17.52
C THR A 22 0.43 15.17 -18.77
N ARG A 23 1.55 14.44 -18.72
CA ARG A 23 2.51 14.42 -19.83
C ARG A 23 1.92 13.68 -21.02
N LYS A 24 2.14 14.22 -22.22
CA LYS A 24 1.60 13.66 -23.48
C LYS A 24 2.13 12.27 -23.79
N ASP A 25 3.38 11.98 -23.40
CA ASP A 25 4.03 10.69 -23.57
C ASP A 25 3.52 9.62 -22.58
N GLY A 26 2.75 10.00 -21.56
CA GLY A 26 2.07 9.07 -20.67
C GLY A 26 0.80 8.45 -21.26
N PHE A 27 0.29 8.96 -22.40
CA PHE A 27 -0.85 8.36 -23.09
C PHE A 27 -0.37 7.29 -24.07
N VAL A 28 -0.65 6.03 -23.77
CA VAL A 28 -0.15 4.86 -24.53
C VAL A 28 -1.30 3.94 -24.93
N LYS A 29 -1.10 3.14 -25.97
CA LYS A 29 -2.03 2.05 -26.30
C LYS A 29 -1.80 0.86 -25.38
N ASN A 30 -2.88 0.33 -24.80
CA ASN A 30 -2.82 -0.92 -24.04
C ASN A 30 -2.90 -2.16 -24.96
N SER A 31 -2.93 -3.35 -24.35
CA SER A 31 -3.06 -4.65 -25.02
C SER A 31 -4.36 -4.83 -25.83
N PHE A 32 -5.35 -3.95 -25.65
CA PHE A 32 -6.63 -3.92 -26.38
C PHE A 32 -6.69 -2.77 -27.41
N ASP A 33 -5.55 -2.20 -27.80
CA ASP A 33 -5.45 -1.06 -28.73
C ASP A 33 -6.16 0.22 -28.27
N LYS A 34 -6.55 0.32 -26.99
CA LYS A 34 -7.17 1.52 -26.41
C LYS A 34 -6.10 2.46 -25.87
N VAL A 35 -6.24 3.76 -26.16
CA VAL A 35 -5.38 4.79 -25.56
C VAL A 35 -5.79 4.98 -24.10
N VAL A 36 -4.84 4.77 -23.19
CA VAL A 36 -5.00 4.92 -21.75
C VAL A 36 -3.93 5.87 -21.20
N ASP A 37 -4.23 6.53 -20.09
CA ASP A 37 -3.30 7.42 -19.40
C ASP A 37 -2.49 6.63 -18.36
N ARG A 38 -1.22 6.34 -18.66
CA ARG A 38 -0.24 5.71 -17.75
C ARG A 38 0.74 6.71 -17.15
N ASN A 39 0.36 7.98 -17.04
CA ASN A 39 1.15 8.90 -16.24
C ASN A 39 1.23 8.40 -14.78
N ARG A 40 2.42 8.44 -14.20
CA ARG A 40 2.61 8.13 -12.78
C ARG A 40 1.81 9.10 -11.90
N ARG A 41 1.38 8.57 -10.76
CA ARG A 41 0.65 9.29 -9.72
C ARG A 41 1.60 9.63 -8.57
N GLY A 42 1.23 10.62 -7.78
CA GLY A 42 1.99 11.05 -6.62
C GLY A 42 1.09 11.47 -5.48
N ILE A 43 1.72 11.89 -4.39
CA ILE A 43 1.08 12.35 -3.16
C ILE A 43 1.62 13.71 -2.74
N ILE A 44 0.73 14.58 -2.28
CA ILE A 44 1.09 15.82 -1.55
C ILE A 44 0.33 15.80 -0.23
N ILE A 45 1.03 16.03 0.87
CA ILE A 45 0.46 16.11 2.21
C ILE A 45 0.66 17.51 2.75
N LEU A 46 -0.44 18.12 3.19
CA LEU A 46 -0.51 19.48 3.67
C LEU A 46 -1.10 19.47 5.08
N PHE A 47 -0.38 20.04 6.04
CA PHE A 47 -0.94 20.33 7.35
C PHE A 47 -1.80 21.57 7.32
N THR A 48 -2.94 21.50 8.00
CA THR A 48 -3.82 22.66 8.16
C THR A 48 -3.23 23.59 9.21
N GLU A 49 -3.13 24.87 8.89
CA GLU A 49 -2.74 25.92 9.84
C GLU A 49 -3.86 26.97 9.89
N LYS A 50 -3.83 27.84 10.91
CA LYS A 50 -4.88 28.84 11.16
C LYS A 50 -5.29 29.64 9.91
N ASP A 51 -4.32 29.99 9.07
CA ASP A 51 -4.51 30.85 7.89
C ASP A 51 -4.20 30.12 6.57
N GLY A 52 -4.26 28.78 6.53
CA GLY A 52 -4.11 28.02 5.28
C GLY A 52 -3.50 26.63 5.46
N TYR A 53 -2.54 26.32 4.59
CA TYR A 53 -1.90 25.01 4.52
C TYR A 53 -0.38 25.14 4.50
N LYS A 54 0.30 24.24 5.21
CA LYS A 54 1.75 24.08 5.18
C LYS A 54 2.11 22.73 4.58
N LEU A 55 3.05 22.73 3.64
CA LEU A 55 3.56 21.49 3.07
C LEU A 55 4.25 20.63 4.14
N ALA A 56 3.75 19.41 4.34
CA ALA A 56 4.31 18.43 5.27
C ALA A 56 5.21 17.42 4.56
N SER A 57 4.76 16.89 3.41
CA SER A 57 5.55 16.01 2.56
C SER A 57 4.99 16.00 1.14
N LYS A 58 5.82 15.57 0.18
CA LYS A 58 5.42 15.40 -1.22
C LYS A 58 6.28 14.36 -1.90
N ASN A 59 5.66 13.60 -2.79
CA ASN A 59 6.33 12.74 -3.73
C ASN A 59 5.51 12.71 -5.03
N TYR A 60 6.06 13.28 -6.10
CA TYR A 60 5.23 13.61 -7.27
C TYR A 60 4.89 12.44 -8.17
N ASN A 61 5.66 11.35 -8.11
CA ASN A 61 5.55 10.29 -9.09
C ASN A 61 5.56 8.88 -8.47
N CYS A 62 5.69 8.68 -7.17
CA CYS A 62 5.97 7.37 -6.56
C CYS A 62 4.98 6.23 -6.85
N PHE A 63 3.79 6.50 -7.40
CA PHE A 63 2.78 5.48 -7.65
C PHE A 63 2.61 5.20 -9.14
N SER A 64 2.40 3.93 -9.47
CA SER A 64 1.91 3.50 -10.77
C SER A 64 0.52 4.06 -11.08
N SER A 65 0.17 4.10 -12.37
CA SER A 65 -1.17 4.52 -12.78
C SER A 65 -2.22 3.47 -12.38
N GLU A 66 -3.43 3.95 -12.16
CA GLU A 66 -4.65 3.14 -12.09
C GLU A 66 -4.98 2.40 -13.41
N ASN A 67 -4.31 2.72 -14.52
CA ASN A 67 -4.49 2.08 -15.83
C ASN A 67 -3.33 1.15 -16.22
N GLU A 68 -2.55 0.67 -15.24
CA GLU A 68 -1.56 -0.38 -15.49
C GLU A 68 -2.24 -1.69 -15.89
N ASP A 69 -1.48 -2.57 -16.55
CA ASP A 69 -1.96 -3.89 -16.92
C ASP A 69 -1.90 -4.82 -15.70
N GLY A 70 -3.02 -5.43 -15.32
CA GLY A 70 -3.08 -6.42 -14.24
C GLY A 70 -2.74 -7.84 -14.68
N GLY A 71 -2.35 -8.04 -15.95
CA GLY A 71 -2.06 -9.33 -16.54
C GLY A 71 -3.30 -10.22 -16.61
N ASN A 72 -3.29 -11.35 -15.91
CA ASN A 72 -4.43 -12.27 -15.86
C ASN A 72 -5.56 -11.77 -14.95
N TYR A 73 -5.39 -10.64 -14.26
CA TYR A 73 -6.37 -10.04 -13.36
C TYR A 73 -6.36 -8.50 -13.48
N PHE A 74 -7.02 -7.78 -12.56
CA PHE A 74 -6.99 -6.32 -12.54
C PHE A 74 -5.76 -5.80 -11.77
N SER A 75 -5.26 -4.62 -12.15
CA SER A 75 -4.15 -3.96 -11.45
C SER A 75 -4.57 -3.51 -10.04
N PRO A 76 -3.74 -3.71 -9.01
CA PRO A 76 -4.09 -3.33 -7.64
C PRO A 76 -4.60 -1.88 -7.50
N GLU A 77 -5.69 -1.70 -6.75
CA GLU A 77 -6.27 -0.38 -6.50
C GLU A 77 -5.63 0.27 -5.26
N LEU A 78 -5.13 1.50 -5.42
CA LEU A 78 -4.57 2.27 -4.31
C LEU A 78 -5.69 2.95 -3.50
N GLY A 79 -5.83 2.56 -2.25
CA GLY A 79 -6.56 3.28 -1.21
C GLY A 79 -5.64 4.12 -0.32
N VAL A 80 -6.11 5.32 0.04
CA VAL A 80 -5.42 6.23 0.94
C VAL A 80 -6.27 6.42 2.19
N ILE A 81 -5.75 5.96 3.34
CA ILE A 81 -6.51 5.92 4.59
C ILE A 81 -5.76 6.71 5.65
N ILE A 82 -6.50 7.51 6.42
CA ILE A 82 -5.97 8.20 7.60
C ILE A 82 -6.63 7.60 8.82
N LYS A 83 -5.83 7.05 9.73
CA LYS A 83 -6.32 6.43 10.96
C LYS A 83 -5.30 6.56 12.08
N ASP A 84 -5.75 6.91 13.28
CA ASP A 84 -4.91 7.05 14.48
C ASP A 84 -3.66 7.94 14.26
N SER A 85 -3.85 9.03 13.51
CA SER A 85 -2.81 9.97 13.06
C SER A 85 -1.64 9.31 12.31
N LYS A 86 -1.98 8.33 11.49
CA LYS A 86 -1.08 7.66 10.56
C LYS A 86 -1.70 7.66 9.18
N LEU A 87 -0.83 7.67 8.19
CA LEU A 87 -1.20 7.52 6.79
C LEU A 87 -0.98 6.06 6.40
N TYR A 88 -2.00 5.45 5.81
CA TYR A 88 -1.96 4.10 5.27
C TYR A 88 -2.14 4.17 3.75
N LEU A 89 -1.26 3.51 3.03
CA LEU A 89 -1.35 3.33 1.59
C LEU A 89 -1.64 1.85 1.33
N HIS A 90 -2.89 1.54 1.03
CA HIS A 90 -3.40 0.19 0.91
C HIS A 90 -3.59 -0.17 -0.57
N TYR A 91 -3.08 -1.29 -1.01
CA TYR A 91 -3.24 -1.81 -2.37
C TYR A 91 -4.17 -3.01 -2.34
N TYR A 92 -5.39 -2.82 -2.83
CA TYR A 92 -6.39 -3.88 -2.94
C TYR A 92 -6.17 -4.68 -4.21
N HIS A 93 -5.92 -5.99 -4.09
CA HIS A 93 -5.71 -6.88 -5.24
C HIS A 93 -6.73 -8.02 -5.30
N GLY A 94 -7.91 -7.80 -4.70
CA GLY A 94 -9.05 -8.71 -4.77
C GLY A 94 -8.69 -10.14 -4.36
N ARG A 95 -8.94 -11.10 -5.26
CA ARG A 95 -8.68 -12.54 -5.03
C ARG A 95 -7.22 -12.91 -4.75
N TYR A 96 -6.28 -11.99 -4.98
CA TYR A 96 -4.86 -12.19 -4.74
C TYR A 96 -4.39 -11.55 -3.41
N GLY A 97 -5.30 -10.91 -2.68
CA GLY A 97 -5.06 -10.33 -1.37
C GLY A 97 -4.76 -8.84 -1.44
N TYR A 98 -3.82 -8.37 -0.63
CA TYR A 98 -3.50 -6.95 -0.49
C TYR A 98 -2.09 -6.72 0.06
N TRP A 99 -1.64 -5.48 0.01
CA TRP A 99 -0.55 -5.01 0.86
C TRP A 99 -0.77 -3.56 1.29
N GLU A 100 -0.19 -3.17 2.41
CA GLU A 100 -0.41 -1.88 3.05
C GLU A 100 0.88 -1.34 3.65
N TYR A 101 1.13 -0.05 3.43
CA TYR A 101 2.24 0.67 4.04
C TYR A 101 1.72 1.63 5.09
N CYS A 102 2.28 1.58 6.30
CA CYS A 102 1.93 2.45 7.40
C CYS A 102 3.01 3.51 7.64
N PHE A 103 2.61 4.77 7.52
CA PHE A 103 3.47 5.94 7.69
C PHE A 103 3.06 6.79 8.89
N ARG A 104 4.05 7.35 9.55
CA ARG A 104 3.85 8.34 10.62
C ARG A 104 4.71 9.57 10.38
N TYR A 105 4.13 10.75 10.58
CA TYR A 105 4.90 11.99 10.53
C TYR A 105 5.87 12.09 11.71
N GLN A 106 7.16 12.23 11.40
CA GLN A 106 8.23 12.47 12.36
C GLN A 106 9.48 12.94 11.60
N ASN A 107 10.37 13.68 12.26
CA ASN A 107 11.62 14.16 11.63
C ASN A 107 11.39 14.91 10.30
N SER A 108 10.32 15.73 10.25
CA SER A 108 9.95 16.55 9.09
C SER A 108 9.53 15.78 7.83
N ASP A 109 9.12 14.51 7.95
CA ASP A 109 8.54 13.73 6.87
C ASP A 109 7.63 12.61 7.39
N PHE A 110 6.96 11.90 6.49
CA PHE A 110 6.25 10.66 6.76
C PHE A 110 7.21 9.48 6.65
N MET A 111 7.52 8.87 7.79
CA MET A 111 8.42 7.72 7.86
C MET A 111 7.63 6.42 7.77
N LEU A 112 8.10 5.48 6.94
CA LEU A 112 7.55 4.13 6.86
C LEU A 112 7.85 3.37 8.16
N ILE A 113 6.81 3.03 8.91
CA ILE A 113 6.93 2.37 10.22
C ILE A 113 6.37 0.95 10.26
N GLY A 114 5.53 0.57 9.30
CA GLY A 114 5.07 -0.80 9.16
C GLY A 114 4.66 -1.17 7.75
N TYR A 115 4.57 -2.48 7.51
CA TYR A 115 4.10 -3.09 6.28
C TYR A 115 3.25 -4.31 6.62
N GLU A 116 2.13 -4.46 5.95
CA GLU A 116 1.24 -5.62 6.07
C GLU A 116 0.95 -6.16 4.68
N ALA A 117 0.90 -7.47 4.49
CA ALA A 117 0.52 -8.09 3.24
C ALA A 117 -0.23 -9.40 3.45
N SER A 118 -1.15 -9.68 2.53
CA SER A 118 -1.86 -10.95 2.41
C SER A 118 -1.74 -11.43 0.97
N HIS A 119 -1.36 -12.70 0.80
CA HIS A 119 -1.31 -13.37 -0.48
C HIS A 119 -2.38 -14.45 -0.51
N ASP A 120 -3.36 -14.26 -1.39
CA ASP A 120 -4.58 -15.05 -1.35
C ASP A 120 -4.77 -15.85 -2.65
N ARG A 121 -5.52 -16.95 -2.55
CA ARG A 121 -6.10 -17.67 -3.68
C ARG A 121 -7.61 -17.67 -3.52
N GLY A 122 -8.26 -16.66 -4.09
CA GLY A 122 -9.70 -16.51 -3.92
C GLY A 122 -10.03 -16.23 -2.44
N PRO A 123 -10.88 -17.04 -1.79
CA PRO A 123 -11.22 -16.85 -0.39
C PRO A 123 -10.16 -17.38 0.59
N VAL A 124 -9.15 -18.13 0.10
CA VAL A 124 -8.15 -18.78 0.96
C VAL A 124 -6.91 -17.91 1.08
N VAL A 125 -6.55 -17.50 2.31
CA VAL A 125 -5.28 -16.82 2.53
C VAL A 125 -4.15 -17.85 2.58
N LEU A 126 -3.13 -17.65 1.75
CA LEU A 126 -1.97 -18.54 1.66
C LEU A 126 -0.87 -18.10 2.63
N PHE A 127 -0.52 -16.82 2.59
CA PHE A 127 0.56 -16.23 3.38
C PHE A 127 0.18 -14.84 3.86
N LYS A 128 0.62 -14.47 5.07
CA LYS A 128 0.59 -13.10 5.56
C LYS A 128 1.97 -12.69 6.02
N THR A 129 2.34 -11.45 5.73
CA THR A 129 3.59 -10.85 6.21
C THR A 129 3.25 -9.57 6.96
N SER A 130 3.79 -9.42 8.16
CA SER A 130 3.66 -8.23 9.01
C SER A 130 5.02 -7.78 9.47
N ILE A 131 5.40 -6.55 9.13
CA ILE A 131 6.70 -5.98 9.47
C ILE A 131 6.51 -4.72 10.30
N ASN A 132 7.17 -4.69 11.45
CA ASN A 132 7.32 -3.50 12.26
C ASN A 132 8.74 -2.94 12.11
N PHE A 133 8.91 -1.89 11.32
CA PHE A 133 10.22 -1.30 11.06
C PHE A 133 10.82 -0.58 12.28
N LEU A 134 10.00 -0.24 13.29
CA LEU A 134 10.49 0.36 14.54
C LEU A 134 11.20 -0.67 15.42
N THR A 135 10.67 -1.88 15.50
CA THR A 135 11.26 -2.99 16.28
C THR A 135 12.23 -3.82 15.44
N GLY A 136 12.12 -3.77 14.10
CA GLY A 136 12.85 -4.64 13.18
C GLY A 136 12.40 -6.09 13.29
N VAL A 137 11.12 -6.33 13.59
CA VAL A 137 10.53 -7.67 13.68
C VAL A 137 9.56 -7.86 12.53
N GLU A 138 9.68 -9.01 11.89
CA GLU A 138 8.81 -9.50 10.83
C GLU A 138 8.17 -10.82 11.27
N TYR A 139 6.89 -10.94 10.98
CA TYR A 139 6.10 -12.15 11.16
C TYR A 139 5.65 -12.65 9.80
N ASP A 140 6.05 -13.86 9.45
CA ASP A 140 5.56 -14.59 8.29
C ASP A 140 4.64 -15.71 8.75
N ASP A 141 3.38 -15.62 8.38
CA ASP A 141 2.34 -16.58 8.73
C ASP A 141 1.96 -17.38 7.48
N GLU A 142 2.35 -18.65 7.42
CA GLU A 142 2.00 -19.58 6.35
C GLU A 142 0.75 -20.39 6.76
N ASN A 143 -0.28 -20.40 5.91
CA ASN A 143 -1.45 -21.24 6.14
C ASN A 143 -1.13 -22.70 5.80
N ILE A 144 -0.96 -23.54 6.83
CA ILE A 144 -0.60 -24.96 6.66
C ILE A 144 -1.76 -25.80 6.11
N ASN A 145 -2.97 -25.23 6.05
CA ASN A 145 -4.15 -25.85 5.47
C ASN A 145 -4.48 -25.35 4.06
N ALA A 146 -3.70 -24.41 3.50
CA ALA A 146 -4.00 -23.76 2.21
C ALA A 146 -4.16 -24.72 1.00
N TYR A 147 -3.62 -25.93 1.11
CA TYR A 147 -3.66 -26.96 0.08
C TYR A 147 -4.45 -28.21 0.49
N ASN A 148 -5.11 -28.16 1.66
CA ASN A 148 -5.99 -29.22 2.11
C ASN A 148 -7.41 -28.89 1.61
N PHE A 149 -7.68 -29.19 0.34
CA PHE A 149 -9.00 -29.00 -0.27
C PHE A 149 -9.68 -30.35 -0.52
N ASN A 150 -11.01 -30.36 -0.35
CA ASN A 150 -11.85 -31.47 -0.77
C ASN A 150 -11.97 -31.39 -2.30
N ALA A 151 -11.70 -32.49 -3.02
CA ALA A 151 -11.73 -32.50 -4.48
C ALA A 151 -13.13 -32.19 -5.06
N ASP A 152 -14.16 -32.25 -4.21
CA ASP A 152 -15.57 -32.01 -4.57
C ASP A 152 -16.08 -30.61 -4.17
N SER A 153 -15.26 -29.71 -3.60
CA SER A 153 -15.68 -28.35 -3.24
C SER A 153 -15.31 -27.30 -4.32
N ASP A 154 -16.28 -26.46 -4.70
CA ASP A 154 -16.14 -25.37 -5.67
C ASP A 154 -15.34 -24.19 -5.08
N ASP A 155 -14.06 -24.40 -4.77
CA ASP A 155 -13.11 -23.40 -4.21
C ASP A 155 -13.43 -22.91 -2.77
N ASP A 156 -14.43 -23.49 -2.10
CA ASP A 156 -14.69 -23.27 -0.68
C ASP A 156 -13.77 -24.14 0.19
N SER A 157 -13.01 -23.50 1.10
CA SER A 157 -12.19 -24.20 2.09
C SER A 157 -13.12 -24.78 3.17
N GLU A 158 -13.32 -26.10 3.16
CA GLU A 158 -14.03 -26.80 4.24
C GLU A 158 -13.19 -26.92 5.53
N ILE A 159 -11.93 -26.45 5.49
CA ILE A 159 -10.98 -26.53 6.60
C ILE A 159 -10.62 -25.12 7.05
N ASP A 160 -10.69 -24.89 8.35
CA ASP A 160 -10.29 -23.63 8.96
C ASP A 160 -8.82 -23.29 8.67
N GLU A 161 -8.55 -22.00 8.45
CA GLU A 161 -7.19 -21.51 8.27
C GLU A 161 -6.38 -21.73 9.56
N VAL A 162 -5.20 -22.35 9.43
CA VAL A 162 -4.26 -22.52 10.53
C VAL A 162 -2.92 -21.96 10.10
N PHE A 163 -2.45 -20.94 10.80
CA PHE A 163 -1.20 -20.26 10.46
C PHE A 163 -0.04 -20.77 11.31
N LYS A 164 1.05 -21.13 10.64
CA LYS A 164 2.35 -21.37 11.26
C LYS A 164 3.18 -20.11 11.11
N ARG A 165 3.52 -19.51 12.26
CA ARG A 165 4.34 -18.30 12.31
C ARG A 165 5.84 -18.58 12.28
N THR A 166 6.54 -17.85 11.44
CA THR A 166 8.00 -17.64 11.51
C THR A 166 8.27 -16.21 11.97
N VAL A 167 9.24 -16.04 12.86
CA VAL A 167 9.64 -14.70 13.37
C VAL A 167 11.03 -14.38 12.86
N VAL A 168 11.15 -13.31 12.08
CA VAL A 168 12.42 -12.86 11.50
C VAL A 168 12.84 -11.55 12.18
N LYS A 169 14.13 -11.47 12.53
CA LYS A 169 14.72 -10.24 13.07
C LYS A 169 15.50 -9.53 11.98
N LEU A 170 14.99 -8.38 11.56
CA LEU A 170 15.57 -7.58 10.50
C LEU A 170 16.79 -6.80 10.97
N LYS A 171 17.73 -6.59 10.05
CA LYS A 171 18.86 -5.70 10.29
C LYS A 171 18.33 -4.28 10.45
N LYS A 172 18.67 -3.64 11.57
CA LYS A 172 18.29 -2.25 11.85
C LYS A 172 18.84 -1.33 10.75
N LYS A 173 17.93 -0.64 10.06
CA LYS A 173 18.20 0.40 9.06
C LYS A 173 17.44 1.67 9.46
N PRO A 174 17.85 2.86 8.99
CA PRO A 174 17.01 4.05 9.07
C PRO A 174 15.65 3.79 8.41
N LEU A 175 14.59 4.40 8.96
CA LEU A 175 13.27 4.32 8.34
C LEU A 175 13.28 5.07 7.01
N MET A 176 12.56 4.53 6.03
CA MET A 176 12.41 5.14 4.71
C MET A 176 11.44 6.33 4.79
N LYS A 177 11.77 7.42 4.09
CA LYS A 177 10.88 8.59 3.98
C LYS A 177 9.96 8.45 2.79
N LEU A 178 8.70 8.84 2.93
CA LEU A 178 7.75 8.88 1.82
C LEU A 178 8.27 9.74 0.65
N SER A 179 8.92 10.86 0.94
CA SER A 179 9.47 11.75 -0.09
C SER A 179 10.66 11.16 -0.87
N GLU A 180 11.28 10.09 -0.36
CA GLU A 180 12.47 9.44 -0.94
C GLU A 180 12.14 8.11 -1.63
N ILE A 181 10.89 7.65 -1.59
CA ILE A 181 10.46 6.43 -2.31
C ILE A 181 10.37 6.73 -3.81
N GLU A 182 11.24 6.13 -4.61
CA GLU A 182 11.23 6.33 -6.06
C GLU A 182 10.01 5.66 -6.72
N ASP A 183 9.74 4.43 -6.32
CA ASP A 183 8.64 3.61 -6.81
C ASP A 183 8.17 2.63 -5.73
N PHE A 184 6.86 2.58 -5.48
CA PHE A 184 6.28 1.62 -4.54
C PHE A 184 6.31 0.18 -5.07
N ASP A 185 6.28 -0.03 -6.39
CA ASP A 185 6.25 -1.37 -6.99
C ASP A 185 7.60 -2.11 -6.84
N GLU A 186 8.68 -1.34 -6.65
CA GLU A 186 10.04 -1.83 -6.46
C GLU A 186 10.40 -2.10 -5.00
N LEU A 187 9.52 -1.75 -4.04
CA LEU A 187 9.75 -2.07 -2.64
C LEU A 187 9.62 -3.57 -2.41
N LYS A 188 10.70 -4.18 -1.90
CA LYS A 188 10.76 -5.59 -1.51
C LYS A 188 11.13 -5.67 -0.04
N TYR A 189 10.41 -6.49 0.70
CA TYR A 189 10.71 -6.83 2.09
C TYR A 189 10.85 -8.33 2.22
#